data_AF-A0A9E0Q0E8-F1
#
_entry.id   AF-A0A9E0Q0E8-F1
#
_cell.length_a   1.000
_cell.length_b   1.000
_cell.length_c   1.000
_cell.angle_alpha   90.00
_cell.angle_beta   90.00
_cell.angle_gamma   90.00
#
_symmetry.space_group_name_H-M   'P 1'
#
loop_
_entity.id
_entity.type
_entity.pdbx_description
1 polymer ?
#
loop_
_entity_poly.entity_id
_entity_poly.type
_entity_poly.pdbx_seq_one_letter_code
_entity_poly.pdbx_strand_id
1 'polypeptide(L)'
;ADALFPLGAPNANDDWVGSRAAPVIAGLAALADNGGRTRTHAPSPGSLLLDRGQCPDELRDQRGYGDLANQRRPVNEPVVPDSADGCDIGAFEAGAEELPFVLFVDGFASGDTSAWSSALP
;
A
#
# COMPACT_ATOMS: atom_id res chain seq x y z
N ALA A 1 8.71 1.09 -32.81
CA ALA A 1 7.48 1.89 -32.71
C ALA A 1 7.69 2.84 -31.56
N ASP A 2 7.76 4.14 -31.81
CA ASP A 2 7.81 5.12 -30.73
C ASP A 2 6.50 5.01 -29.96
N ALA A 3 6.57 4.59 -28.70
CA ALA A 3 5.42 4.64 -27.83
C ALA A 3 5.00 6.11 -27.72
N LEU A 4 3.85 6.45 -28.26
CA LEU A 4 3.24 7.75 -28.00
C LEU A 4 2.96 7.80 -26.49
N PHE A 5 3.50 8.82 -25.83
CA PHE A 5 3.25 9.11 -24.42
C PHE A 5 2.20 10.23 -24.35
N PRO A 6 0.89 9.92 -24.48
CA PRO A 6 -0.16 10.92 -24.40
C PRO A 6 -0.14 11.60 -23.03
N LEU A 7 -0.39 12.90 -23.02
CA LEU A 7 -0.46 13.68 -21.78
C LEU A 7 -1.75 13.36 -21.02
N GLY A 8 -1.67 13.30 -19.69
CA GLY A 8 -2.82 13.13 -18.82
C GLY A 8 -3.09 11.67 -18.46
N ALA A 9 -4.27 11.17 -18.83
CA ALA A 9 -4.74 9.82 -18.52
C ALA A 9 -3.71 8.75 -18.90
N PRO A 10 -3.67 7.60 -18.20
CA PRO A 10 -2.63 6.61 -18.40
C PRO A 10 -2.67 6.08 -19.83
N ASN A 11 -1.48 5.83 -20.39
CA ASN A 11 -1.37 5.16 -21.68
C ASN A 11 -1.72 3.66 -21.56
N ALA A 12 -1.61 2.89 -22.63
CA ALA A 12 -1.93 1.45 -22.63
C ALA A 12 -1.00 0.58 -21.73
N ASN A 13 0.03 1.17 -21.13
CA ASN A 13 0.96 0.53 -20.19
C ASN A 13 0.80 1.11 -18.76
N ASP A 14 -0.29 1.82 -18.48
CA ASP A 14 -0.57 2.48 -17.19
C ASP A 14 0.38 3.63 -16.80
N ASP A 15 1.12 4.19 -17.77
CA ASP A 15 1.99 5.33 -17.50
C ASP A 15 1.21 6.65 -17.49
N TRP A 16 1.28 7.38 -16.37
CA TRP A 16 0.82 8.77 -16.29
C TRP A 16 1.91 9.74 -16.72
N VAL A 17 1.62 10.58 -17.72
CA VAL A 17 2.59 11.54 -18.27
C VAL A 17 2.08 12.98 -18.16
N GLY A 18 2.80 13.80 -17.40
CA GLY A 18 2.54 15.23 -17.29
C GLY A 18 3.35 16.08 -18.26
N SER A 19 2.99 17.36 -18.35
CA SER A 19 3.76 18.37 -19.08
C SER A 19 4.03 19.58 -18.20
N ARG A 20 4.86 20.52 -18.67
CA ARG A 20 5.02 21.82 -17.98
C ARG A 20 3.73 22.64 -17.91
N ALA A 21 2.86 22.52 -18.92
CA ALA A 21 1.60 23.26 -18.98
C ALA A 21 0.46 22.59 -18.19
N ALA A 22 0.52 21.27 -18.04
CA ALA A 22 -0.41 20.45 -17.28
C ALA A 22 0.39 19.40 -16.49
N PRO A 23 0.95 19.76 -15.33
CA PRO A 23 1.71 18.82 -14.52
C PRO A 23 0.76 17.76 -13.95
N VAL A 24 1.20 16.50 -13.98
CA VAL A 24 0.57 15.42 -13.23
C VAL A 24 1.16 15.43 -11.83
N ILE A 25 0.31 15.46 -10.82
CA ILE A 25 0.70 15.51 -9.42
C ILE A 25 0.32 14.17 -8.79
N ALA A 26 1.31 13.48 -8.22
CA ALA A 26 1.08 12.19 -7.58
C ALA A 26 0.04 12.28 -6.44
N GLY A 27 0.06 13.38 -5.68
CA GLY A 27 -0.87 13.61 -4.58
C GLY A 27 -0.36 13.05 -3.24
N LEU A 28 0.93 13.24 -2.93
CA LEU A 28 1.51 12.82 -1.66
C LEU A 28 1.51 13.95 -0.62
N ALA A 29 1.21 13.60 0.63
CA ALA A 29 1.52 14.43 1.78
C ALA A 29 3.03 14.47 2.06
N ALA A 30 3.48 15.45 2.85
CA ALA A 30 4.89 15.57 3.23
C ALA A 30 5.39 14.34 4.04
N LEU A 31 6.70 14.09 3.99
CA LEU A 31 7.34 13.05 4.80
C LEU A 31 7.09 13.29 6.29
N ALA A 32 6.32 12.41 6.91
CA ALA A 32 5.86 12.56 8.28
C ALA A 32 5.96 11.24 9.05
N ASP A 33 5.84 11.33 10.37
CA ASP A 33 5.63 10.16 11.21
C ASP A 33 4.16 9.74 11.09
N ASN A 34 3.90 8.78 10.20
CA ASN A 34 2.57 8.21 10.00
C ASN A 34 2.44 6.83 10.66
N GLY A 35 3.24 6.57 11.70
CA GLY A 35 3.37 5.27 12.35
C GLY A 35 4.53 4.43 11.80
N GLY A 36 4.81 3.30 12.48
CA GLY A 36 5.89 2.40 12.13
C GLY A 36 7.29 2.89 12.55
N ARG A 37 8.33 2.28 11.98
CA ARG A 37 9.74 2.52 12.37
C ARG A 37 10.42 3.65 11.60
N THR A 38 9.84 4.07 10.48
CA THR A 38 10.41 5.06 9.55
C THR A 38 9.32 6.03 9.09
N ARG A 39 9.68 7.29 8.83
CA ARG A 39 8.76 8.26 8.23
C ARG A 39 8.37 7.86 6.81
N THR A 40 7.14 8.12 6.42
CA THR A 40 6.57 7.79 5.09
C THR A 40 5.86 8.99 4.45
N HIS A 41 5.58 8.91 3.15
CA HIS A 41 4.70 9.85 2.46
C HIS A 41 3.33 9.20 2.31
N ALA A 42 2.28 9.78 2.91
CA ALA A 42 0.92 9.26 2.78
C ALA A 42 0.27 9.78 1.48
N PRO A 43 -0.43 8.94 0.70
CA PRO A 43 -1.33 9.40 -0.35
C PRO A 43 -2.41 10.32 0.23
N SER A 44 -2.62 11.47 -0.41
CA SER A 44 -3.75 12.35 -0.10
C SER A 44 -5.04 11.80 -0.72
N PRO A 45 -6.24 12.18 -0.21
CA PRO A 45 -7.49 11.77 -0.83
C PRO A 45 -7.55 12.13 -2.33
N GLY A 46 -7.87 11.15 -3.18
CA GLY A 46 -7.91 11.31 -4.64
C GLY A 46 -6.52 11.30 -5.32
N SER A 47 -5.48 10.89 -4.60
CA SER A 47 -4.13 10.67 -5.14
C SER A 47 -4.15 9.67 -6.30
N LEU A 48 -3.26 9.90 -7.28
CA LEU A 48 -3.07 8.98 -8.42
C LEU A 48 -2.31 7.71 -8.02
N LEU A 49 -1.90 7.60 -6.76
CA LEU A 49 -1.20 6.45 -6.22
C LEU A 49 -2.14 5.40 -5.61
N LEU A 50 -3.41 5.78 -5.38
CA LEU A 50 -4.42 4.93 -4.74
C LEU A 50 -4.83 3.77 -5.66
N ASP A 51 -4.78 2.53 -5.16
CA ASP A 51 -5.09 1.30 -5.91
C ASP A 51 -4.46 1.26 -7.33
N ARG A 52 -3.25 1.80 -7.52
CA ARG A 52 -2.57 1.88 -8.84
C ARG A 52 -1.30 1.04 -8.95
N GLY A 53 -0.88 0.42 -7.86
CA GLY A 53 0.32 -0.39 -7.75
C GLY A 53 0.06 -1.88 -7.89
N GLN A 54 1.10 -2.64 -7.54
CA GLN A 54 1.06 -4.08 -7.40
C GLN A 54 1.97 -4.47 -6.24
N CYS A 55 1.50 -5.30 -5.31
CA CYS A 55 2.30 -5.81 -4.20
C CYS A 55 1.97 -7.28 -3.91
N PRO A 56 2.27 -8.17 -4.88
CA PRO A 56 1.91 -9.58 -4.77
C PRO A 56 2.56 -10.20 -3.54
N ASP A 57 1.75 -10.91 -2.76
CA ASP A 57 2.13 -11.61 -1.53
C ASP A 57 2.66 -10.71 -0.40
N GLU A 58 2.59 -9.38 -0.53
CA GLU A 58 2.91 -8.49 0.58
C GLU A 58 1.78 -8.51 1.62
N LEU A 59 2.17 -8.66 2.89
CA LEU A 59 1.24 -8.70 4.02
C LEU A 59 1.11 -7.37 4.76
N ARG A 60 2.06 -6.47 4.50
CA ARG A 60 2.34 -5.30 5.32
C ARG A 60 2.99 -4.24 4.45
N ASP A 61 2.64 -2.97 4.65
CA ASP A 61 3.43 -1.86 4.15
C ASP A 61 4.67 -1.57 5.03
N GLN A 62 5.41 -0.49 4.76
CA GLN A 62 6.63 -0.15 5.52
C GLN A 62 6.34 0.16 7.01
N ARG A 63 5.11 0.54 7.36
CA ARG A 63 4.70 0.79 8.76
C ARG A 63 4.45 -0.52 9.51
N GLY A 64 4.29 -1.62 8.79
CA GLY A 64 3.81 -2.88 9.34
C GLY A 64 2.28 -2.97 9.36
N TYR A 65 1.59 -2.21 8.51
CA TYR A 65 0.13 -2.13 8.49
C TYR A 65 -0.45 -2.84 7.25
N GLY A 66 -1.70 -3.30 7.33
CA GLY A 66 -2.43 -3.93 6.21
C GLY A 66 -3.93 -4.09 6.52
N ASP A 67 -4.65 -4.84 5.69
CA ASP A 67 -6.08 -5.11 5.86
C ASP A 67 -6.31 -6.18 6.94
N LEU A 68 -7.11 -5.84 7.95
CA LEU A 68 -7.47 -6.73 9.05
C LEU A 68 -8.28 -7.96 8.61
N ALA A 69 -9.08 -7.83 7.55
CA ALA A 69 -9.98 -8.89 7.11
C ALA A 69 -9.25 -10.01 6.38
N ASN A 70 -8.26 -9.68 5.54
CA ASN A 70 -7.56 -10.65 4.70
C ASN A 70 -6.07 -10.80 5.04
N GLN A 71 -5.56 -10.00 5.98
CA GLN A 71 -4.17 -10.00 6.43
C GLN A 71 -3.13 -9.72 5.31
N ARG A 72 -3.55 -9.05 4.24
CA ARG A 72 -2.68 -8.61 3.15
C ARG A 72 -2.41 -7.12 3.20
N ARG A 73 -1.42 -6.68 2.43
CA ARG A 73 -1.11 -5.26 2.32
C ARG A 73 -2.26 -4.46 1.67
N PRO A 74 -2.81 -4.83 0.49
CA PRO A 74 -3.80 -4.01 -0.20
C PRO A 74 -5.07 -3.78 0.62
N VAL A 75 -5.51 -2.53 0.68
CA VAL A 75 -6.82 -2.15 1.21
C VAL A 75 -7.59 -1.46 0.09
N ASN A 76 -8.64 -2.11 -0.41
CA ASN A 76 -9.40 -1.59 -1.54
C ASN A 76 -10.11 -0.27 -1.21
N GLU A 77 -9.85 0.82 -1.95
CA GLU A 77 -10.67 2.03 -1.89
C GLU A 77 -11.92 1.93 -2.79
N PRO A 78 -13.16 1.85 -2.26
CA PRO A 78 -14.35 1.46 -3.05
C PRO A 78 -14.71 2.36 -4.25
N VAL A 79 -14.13 3.54 -4.33
CA VAL A 79 -14.41 4.54 -5.37
C VAL A 79 -13.28 4.69 -6.39
N VAL A 80 -12.17 3.97 -6.18
CA VAL A 80 -11.01 3.99 -7.05
C VAL A 80 -10.94 2.61 -7.74
N PRO A 81 -10.92 2.53 -9.08
CA PRO A 81 -10.80 1.23 -9.75
C PRO A 81 -9.40 0.66 -9.58
N ASP A 82 -9.27 -0.59 -9.17
CA ASP A 82 -7.97 -1.24 -8.98
C ASP A 82 -7.17 -1.36 -10.29
N SER A 83 -5.86 -1.12 -10.17
CA SER A 83 -4.87 -1.71 -11.06
C SER A 83 -4.30 -2.97 -10.41
N ALA A 84 -4.14 -4.04 -11.20
CA ALA A 84 -3.62 -5.33 -10.74
C ALA A 84 -4.31 -5.86 -9.45
N ASP A 85 -3.64 -5.82 -8.30
CA ASP A 85 -4.12 -6.30 -7.01
C ASP A 85 -4.66 -5.19 -6.09
N GLY A 86 -4.77 -3.96 -6.59
CA GLY A 86 -5.31 -2.82 -5.85
C GLY A 86 -4.34 -2.25 -4.82
N CYS A 87 -3.04 -2.55 -4.90
CA CYS A 87 -2.11 -2.00 -3.93
C CYS A 87 -1.81 -0.51 -4.18
N ASP A 88 -1.58 0.28 -3.14
CA ASP A 88 -1.09 1.64 -3.30
C ASP A 88 0.37 1.67 -3.79
N ILE A 89 0.67 2.65 -4.65
CA ILE A 89 2.05 2.93 -5.03
C ILE A 89 2.77 3.63 -3.88
N GLY A 90 3.73 2.95 -3.28
CA GLY A 90 4.66 3.55 -2.32
C GLY A 90 4.90 2.69 -1.08
N ALA A 91 5.27 3.36 0.00
CA ALA A 91 5.60 2.73 1.28
C ALA A 91 4.44 2.74 2.29
N PHE A 92 3.30 3.30 1.90
CA PHE A 92 2.14 3.54 2.73
C PHE A 92 0.91 3.06 1.97
N GLU A 93 0.08 2.26 2.64
CA GLU A 93 -1.22 1.86 2.16
C GLU A 93 -2.35 2.67 2.83
N ALA A 94 -3.18 3.35 2.04
CA ALA A 94 -4.37 4.02 2.52
C ALA A 94 -5.33 3.00 3.17
N GLY A 95 -6.04 3.43 4.21
CA GLY A 95 -6.96 2.55 4.96
C GLY A 95 -6.31 1.42 5.78
N ALA A 96 -5.03 1.09 5.58
CA ALA A 96 -4.38 0.01 6.32
C ALA A 96 -4.23 0.31 7.82
N GLU A 97 -4.44 -0.74 8.61
CA GLU A 97 -4.42 -0.70 10.06
C GLU A 97 -3.25 -1.53 10.62
N GLU A 98 -2.89 -1.28 11.88
CA GLU A 98 -1.87 -2.07 12.56
C GLU A 98 -2.36 -3.51 12.70
N LEU A 99 -1.69 -4.42 11.98
CA LEU A 99 -2.02 -5.82 12.04
C LEU A 99 -1.32 -6.45 13.25
N PRO A 100 -2.02 -7.31 14.01
CA PRO A 100 -1.46 -7.88 15.23
C PRO A 100 -0.16 -8.62 14.92
N PHE A 101 0.91 -8.27 15.63
CA PHE A 101 2.13 -9.07 15.61
C PHE A 101 1.87 -10.32 16.46
N VAL A 102 1.66 -11.46 15.82
CA VAL A 102 1.50 -12.72 16.56
C VAL A 102 2.90 -13.27 16.85
N LEU A 103 3.49 -12.89 17.98
CA LEU A 103 4.77 -13.46 18.42
C LEU A 103 4.60 -14.89 18.99
N PHE A 104 3.41 -15.19 19.52
CA PHE A 104 2.98 -16.49 20.03
C PHE A 104 1.51 -16.70 19.66
N VAL A 105 1.12 -17.94 19.33
CA VAL A 105 -0.22 -18.29 18.81
C VAL A 105 -1.37 -17.86 19.74
N ASP A 106 -1.07 -17.62 21.02
CA ASP A 106 -2.02 -17.22 22.06
C ASP A 106 -1.63 -15.91 22.78
N GLY A 107 -0.66 -15.15 22.25
CA GLY A 107 -0.20 -13.91 22.88
C GLY A 107 0.42 -14.10 24.27
N PHE A 108 1.09 -15.24 24.53
CA PHE A 108 1.70 -15.60 25.82
C PHE A 108 0.68 -15.86 26.95
N ALA A 109 -0.63 -15.94 26.65
CA ALA A 109 -1.66 -16.17 27.65
C ALA A 109 -1.50 -17.51 28.40
N SER A 110 -0.89 -18.52 27.76
CA SER A 110 -0.57 -19.82 28.36
C SER A 110 0.76 -19.84 29.14
N GLY A 111 1.62 -18.83 28.98
CA GLY A 111 3.00 -18.86 29.47
C GLY A 111 3.89 -19.92 28.79
N ASP A 112 3.40 -20.55 27.71
CA ASP A 112 4.12 -21.58 26.97
C ASP A 112 4.97 -20.95 25.85
N THR A 113 6.29 -21.00 26.01
CA THR A 113 7.25 -20.54 24.99
C THR A 113 7.66 -21.65 24.01
N SER A 114 7.08 -22.85 24.14
CA SER A 114 7.41 -24.00 23.28
C SER A 114 6.60 -24.04 21.98
N ALA A 115 5.47 -23.33 21.92
CA ALA A 115 4.70 -23.12 20.70
C ALA A 115 5.10 -21.79 20.03
N TRP A 116 6.14 -21.83 19.19
CA TRP A 116 6.32 -20.77 18.20
C TRP A 116 5.03 -20.62 17.41
N SER A 117 4.62 -19.39 17.10
CA SER A 117 3.58 -19.18 16.08
C SER A 117 4.01 -20.01 14.89
N SER A 118 3.20 -20.99 14.48
CA SER A 118 3.41 -21.62 13.19
C SER A 118 3.33 -20.47 12.20
N ALA A 119 4.49 -20.00 11.75
CA ALA A 119 4.57 -19.12 10.60
C ALA A 119 3.74 -19.84 9.55
N LEU A 120 2.57 -19.28 9.24
CA LEU A 120 1.78 -19.79 8.14
C LEU A 120 2.66 -19.67 6.88
N PRO A 121 2.54 -20.62 5.93
CA PRO A 121 3.30 -20.60 4.69
C PRO A 121 3.16 -19.27 3.94
#